data_AF-A0A8J2W3G5-F1
#
_entry.id   AF-A0A8J2W3G5-F1
#
_cell.length_a   1.000
_cell.length_b   1.000
_cell.length_c   1.000
_cell.angle_alpha   90.00
_cell.angle_beta   90.00
_cell.angle_gamma   90.00
#
_symmetry.space_group_name_H-M   'P 1'
#
loop_
_entity.id
_entity.type
_entity.pdbx_description
1 polymer ?
#
loop_
_entity_poly.entity_id
_entity_poly.type
_entity_poly.pdbx_seq_one_letter_code
_entity_poly.pdbx_strand_id
1 'polypeptide(L)'
;MMQSYTMFSRNMLEPKTQMDLKYNRVYKTQYAIVGVLSQLPESKHDIRTFNVDVLKHDNQTLILVIDGIYKEMPCDSNKENYLQFRRTFIFNIRNVDTMSHYSIAYEMFSVSFASPEKIKNSFQTPIRHLNQLSLIDPEKEDKDIIRGAFTHITQLKNSEAESRLQRHSWDLRKALSEFAYEYKNDFFNDECFMKSDLSDLSSVLDVDEID
;
A
#
# COMPACT_ATOMS: atom_id res chain seq x y z
N MET A 1 -9.03 21.87 -3.29
CA MET A 1 -7.97 21.90 -4.33
C MET A 1 -6.64 22.18 -3.63
N MET A 2 -5.57 21.44 -3.96
CA MET A 2 -4.26 21.53 -3.30
C MET A 2 -3.47 22.76 -3.77
N GLN A 3 -3.97 23.96 -3.47
CA GLN A 3 -3.51 25.23 -4.06
C GLN A 3 -2.00 25.44 -3.95
N SER A 4 -1.38 25.12 -2.80
CA SER A 4 0.06 25.28 -2.56
C SER A 4 0.94 24.42 -3.50
N TYR A 5 0.41 23.34 -4.05
CA TYR A 5 1.14 22.45 -4.97
C TYR A 5 0.85 22.79 -6.43
N THR A 6 -0.37 23.24 -6.74
CA THR A 6 -0.79 23.53 -8.12
C THR A 6 0.13 24.54 -8.81
N MET A 7 0.67 25.52 -8.07
CA MET A 7 1.58 26.53 -8.64
C MET A 7 2.91 25.96 -9.16
N PHE A 8 3.34 24.82 -8.62
CA PHE A 8 4.57 24.11 -9.00
C PHE A 8 4.30 22.84 -9.82
N SER A 9 3.03 22.48 -10.00
CA SER A 9 2.63 21.25 -10.68
C SER A 9 2.98 21.27 -12.17
N ARG A 10 3.43 20.12 -12.68
CA ARG A 10 3.73 19.88 -14.09
C ARG A 10 2.90 18.70 -14.59
N ASN A 11 1.97 18.94 -15.50
CA ASN A 11 1.25 17.90 -16.20
C ASN A 11 1.54 18.00 -17.71
N MET A 12 2.36 17.10 -18.24
CA MET A 12 2.70 17.10 -19.67
C MET A 12 1.54 16.71 -20.58
N LEU A 13 0.45 16.16 -20.03
CA LEU A 13 -0.77 15.86 -20.79
C LEU A 13 -1.69 17.08 -20.91
N GLU A 14 -1.45 18.15 -20.14
CA GLU A 14 -2.21 19.40 -20.23
C GLU A 14 -1.71 20.22 -21.43
N PRO A 15 -2.56 20.56 -22.42
CA PRO A 15 -2.14 21.24 -23.65
C PRO A 15 -1.41 22.57 -23.41
N LYS A 16 -1.83 23.32 -22.38
CA LYS A 16 -1.19 24.60 -22.01
C LYS A 16 0.25 24.43 -21.56
N THR A 17 0.58 23.31 -20.92
CA THR A 17 1.94 23.01 -20.45
C THR A 17 2.87 22.57 -21.59
N GLN A 18 2.32 22.02 -22.69
CA GLN A 18 3.10 21.61 -23.86
C GLN A 18 3.54 22.79 -24.74
N MET A 19 2.73 23.84 -24.83
CA MET A 19 2.94 24.93 -25.80
C MET A 19 3.81 26.09 -25.31
N ASP A 20 3.95 26.28 -23.99
CA ASP A 20 4.66 27.45 -23.46
C ASP A 20 5.76 27.05 -22.46
N LEU A 21 7.01 27.37 -22.83
CA LEU A 21 8.23 27.14 -22.04
C LEU A 21 8.17 27.77 -20.65
N LYS A 22 7.37 28.83 -20.45
CA LYS A 22 7.14 29.49 -19.16
C LYS A 22 6.42 28.57 -18.16
N TYR A 23 5.70 27.56 -18.65
CA TYR A 23 5.02 26.55 -17.84
C TYR A 23 5.84 25.26 -17.66
N ASN A 24 7.09 25.22 -18.15
CA ASN A 24 7.97 24.10 -17.91
C ASN A 24 8.51 24.16 -16.46
N ARG A 25 7.73 23.63 -15.51
CA ARG A 25 8.06 23.56 -14.07
C ARG A 25 9.12 22.49 -13.77
N VAL A 26 10.29 22.64 -14.39
CA VAL A 26 11.47 21.79 -14.18
C VAL A 26 12.57 22.64 -13.57
N TYR A 27 12.99 22.27 -12.37
CA TYR A 27 13.97 23.02 -11.58
C TYR A 27 15.33 22.33 -11.68
N LYS A 28 16.33 23.04 -12.22
CA LYS A 28 17.64 22.46 -12.57
C LYS A 28 18.78 22.81 -11.61
N THR A 29 18.66 23.90 -10.86
CA THR A 29 19.68 24.35 -9.92
C THR A 29 19.27 24.01 -8.50
N GLN A 30 20.24 23.74 -7.63
CA GLN A 30 19.98 23.49 -6.21
C GLN A 30 19.17 24.63 -5.58
N TYR A 31 19.51 25.89 -5.90
CA TYR A 31 18.79 27.06 -5.43
C TYR A 31 17.31 27.04 -5.85
N ALA A 32 17.01 26.72 -7.12
CA ALA A 32 15.64 26.66 -7.60
C ALA A 32 14.87 25.48 -6.98
N ILE A 33 15.51 24.32 -6.83
CA ILE A 33 14.92 23.13 -6.21
C ILE A 33 14.57 23.40 -4.76
N VAL A 34 15.54 23.87 -3.96
CA VAL A 34 15.33 24.22 -2.55
C VAL A 34 14.30 25.34 -2.43
N GLY A 35 14.35 26.35 -3.30
CA GLY A 35 13.37 27.44 -3.32
C GLY A 35 11.93 26.99 -3.56
N VAL A 36 11.70 25.93 -4.34
CA VAL A 36 10.37 25.34 -4.47
C VAL A 36 10.01 24.50 -3.26
N LEU A 37 10.89 23.60 -2.81
CA LEU A 37 10.63 22.73 -1.66
C LEU A 37 10.35 23.53 -0.39
N SER A 38 11.00 24.68 -0.19
CA SER A 38 10.77 25.56 0.96
C SER A 38 9.45 26.33 0.91
N GLN A 39 8.80 26.41 -0.26
CA GLN A 39 7.47 27.03 -0.41
C GLN A 39 6.33 26.02 -0.24
N LEU A 40 6.64 24.72 -0.21
CA LEU A 40 5.65 23.70 0.09
C LEU A 40 5.29 23.74 1.59
N PRO A 41 4.06 23.35 1.96
CA PRO A 41 3.68 23.23 3.36
C PRO A 41 4.64 22.34 4.14
N GLU A 42 4.93 22.71 5.38
CA GLU A 42 5.67 21.84 6.29
C GLU A 42 4.92 20.51 6.42
N SER A 43 5.64 19.40 6.51
CA SER A 43 5.01 18.07 6.48
C SER A 43 5.61 17.13 7.50
N LYS A 44 4.76 16.27 8.05
CA LYS A 44 5.16 15.10 8.85
C LYS A 44 4.79 13.85 8.07
N HIS A 45 5.78 13.06 7.72
CA HIS A 45 5.58 11.79 7.01
C HIS A 45 5.32 10.65 7.99
N ASP A 46 4.44 9.72 7.63
CA ASP A 46 4.36 8.43 8.30
C ASP A 46 5.26 7.42 7.60
N ILE A 47 6.51 7.32 8.07
CA ILE A 47 7.53 6.42 7.53
C ILE A 47 7.04 4.95 7.48
N ARG A 48 6.09 4.57 8.34
CA ARG A 48 5.58 3.19 8.41
C ARG A 48 4.66 2.84 7.23
N THR A 49 4.16 3.85 6.53
CA THR A 49 3.38 3.68 5.31
C THR A 49 4.25 3.65 4.05
N PHE A 50 5.57 3.73 4.19
CA PHE A 50 6.45 3.81 3.03
C PHE A 50 6.56 2.45 2.37
N ASN A 51 6.14 2.37 1.11
CA ASN A 51 6.56 1.29 0.21
C ASN A 51 7.72 1.81 -0.63
N VAL A 52 8.75 0.98 -0.79
CA VAL A 52 9.99 1.33 -1.47
C VAL A 52 10.29 0.30 -2.56
N ASP A 53 10.17 0.72 -3.81
CA ASP A 53 10.57 -0.07 -4.96
C ASP A 53 11.99 0.31 -5.40
N VAL A 54 12.88 -0.67 -5.49
CA VAL A 54 14.22 -0.51 -6.08
C VAL A 54 14.15 -0.95 -7.53
N LEU A 55 14.04 0.00 -8.46
CA LEU A 55 13.89 -0.31 -9.88
C LEU A 55 15.21 -0.67 -10.55
N LYS A 56 16.31 -0.08 -10.07
CA LYS A 56 17.66 -0.31 -10.59
C LYS A 56 18.70 -0.01 -9.51
N HIS A 57 19.71 -0.87 -9.40
CA HIS A 57 20.90 -0.60 -8.59
C HIS A 57 22.13 -1.20 -9.28
N ASP A 58 23.08 -0.36 -9.67
CA ASP A 58 24.39 -0.75 -10.18
C ASP A 58 25.49 0.15 -9.59
N ASN A 59 26.73 0.06 -10.07
CA ASN A 59 27.85 0.84 -9.54
C ASN A 59 27.78 2.36 -9.84
N GLN A 60 26.86 2.79 -10.70
CA GLN A 60 26.75 4.18 -11.17
C GLN A 60 25.41 4.82 -10.82
N THR A 61 24.35 4.04 -10.65
CA THR A 61 22.99 4.55 -10.48
C THR A 61 22.15 3.71 -9.54
N LEU A 62 21.34 4.40 -8.73
CA LEU A 62 20.25 3.83 -7.95
C LEU A 62 18.95 4.54 -8.33
N ILE A 63 17.91 3.78 -8.68
CA ILE A 63 16.57 4.30 -8.96
C ILE A 63 15.62 3.76 -7.89
N LEU A 64 15.05 4.66 -7.09
CA LEU A 64 14.08 4.36 -6.06
C LEU A 64 12.74 5.00 -6.38
N VAL A 65 11.67 4.28 -6.08
CA VAL A 65 10.33 4.86 -5.99
C VAL A 65 9.84 4.64 -4.57
N ILE A 66 9.40 5.72 -3.93
CA ILE A 66 8.88 5.72 -2.56
C ILE A 66 7.47 6.26 -2.62
N ASP A 67 6.49 5.50 -2.18
CA ASP A 67 5.14 5.99 -1.91
C ASP A 67 4.82 5.91 -0.43
N GLY A 68 3.87 6.73 0.01
CA GLY A 68 3.42 6.72 1.41
C GLY A 68 2.47 7.86 1.71
N ILE A 69 2.19 8.06 2.99
CA ILE A 69 1.29 9.10 3.51
C ILE A 69 2.07 10.13 4.33
N TYR A 70 1.71 11.40 4.17
CA TYR A 70 2.14 12.48 5.06
C TYR A 70 0.96 13.38 5.42
N LYS A 71 1.15 14.21 6.44
CA LYS A 71 0.23 15.30 6.79
C LYS A 71 0.94 16.64 6.80
N GLU A 72 0.22 17.70 6.45
CA GLU A 72 0.73 19.08 6.50
C GLU A 72 0.76 19.64 7.93
N MET A 73 1.65 20.61 8.18
CA MET A 73 1.89 21.28 9.45
C MET A 73 1.97 22.81 9.22
N PRO A 74 1.58 23.67 10.19
CA PRO A 74 0.61 23.42 11.26
C PRO A 74 -0.83 23.50 10.72
N CYS A 75 -1.73 22.69 11.28
CA CYS A 75 -3.15 22.79 10.94
C CYS A 75 -3.80 23.87 11.80
N ASP A 76 -3.79 25.13 11.35
CA ASP A 76 -4.57 26.21 11.99
C ASP A 76 -6.09 25.93 11.94
N SER A 77 -6.52 25.10 10.98
CA SER A 77 -7.85 24.52 10.96
C SER A 77 -7.89 23.19 11.70
N ASN A 78 -8.97 22.90 12.43
CA ASN A 78 -9.30 21.57 13.01
C ASN A 78 -9.35 20.41 11.99
N LYS A 79 -8.96 20.62 10.73
CA LYS A 79 -8.81 19.62 9.68
C LYS A 79 -7.35 19.37 9.40
N GLU A 80 -6.91 18.15 9.70
CA GLU A 80 -5.63 17.63 9.24
C GLU A 80 -5.71 17.31 7.74
N ASN A 81 -4.76 17.84 6.96
CA ASN A 81 -4.63 17.52 5.54
C ASN A 81 -3.68 16.34 5.36
N TYR A 82 -4.25 15.15 5.16
CA TYR A 82 -3.51 13.94 4.82
C TYR A 82 -3.40 13.77 3.31
N LEU A 83 -2.17 13.56 2.84
CA LEU A 83 -1.85 13.45 1.42
C LEU A 83 -1.06 12.16 1.18
N GLN A 84 -1.33 11.54 0.04
CA GLN A 84 -0.49 10.47 -0.47
C GLN A 84 0.59 11.11 -1.34
N PHE A 85 1.81 10.62 -1.19
CA PHE A 85 2.90 10.98 -2.09
C PHE A 85 3.43 9.78 -2.85
N ARG A 86 4.07 10.09 -3.98
CA ARG A 86 4.99 9.22 -4.68
C ARG A 86 6.20 10.04 -5.10
N ARG A 87 7.39 9.62 -4.66
CA ARG A 87 8.67 10.22 -5.02
C ARG A 87 9.53 9.24 -5.79
N THR A 88 10.00 9.65 -6.95
CA THR A 88 10.99 8.89 -7.72
C THR A 88 12.31 9.60 -7.62
N PHE A 89 13.34 8.90 -7.13
CA PHE A 89 14.70 9.40 -7.04
C PHE A 89 15.60 8.62 -7.98
N ILE A 90 16.42 9.35 -8.72
CA ILE A 90 17.55 8.79 -9.48
C ILE A 90 18.81 9.35 -8.84
N PHE A 91 19.63 8.48 -8.28
CA PHE A 91 20.91 8.84 -7.68
C PHE A 91 22.04 8.50 -8.63
N ASN A 92 23.04 9.37 -8.70
CA ASN A 92 24.38 9.00 -9.15
C ASN A 92 25.15 8.43 -7.98
N ILE A 93 25.90 7.35 -8.25
CA ILE A 93 26.76 6.68 -7.28
C ILE A 93 28.20 6.99 -7.62
N ARG A 94 28.96 7.41 -6.61
CA ARG A 94 30.42 7.53 -6.67
C ARG A 94 31.02 6.68 -5.57
N ASN A 95 31.82 5.69 -5.95
CA ASN A 95 32.56 4.86 -5.01
C ASN A 95 33.93 5.50 -4.75
N VAL A 96 34.22 5.82 -3.49
CA VAL A 96 35.50 6.37 -3.04
C VAL A 96 35.98 5.46 -1.91
N ASP A 97 37.12 4.80 -2.12
CA ASP A 97 37.65 3.76 -1.23
C ASP A 97 36.61 2.68 -0.92
N THR A 98 36.22 2.55 0.36
CA THR A 98 35.22 1.59 0.84
C THR A 98 33.82 2.20 1.03
N MET A 99 33.60 3.45 0.60
CA MET A 99 32.32 4.15 0.77
C MET A 99 31.66 4.47 -0.56
N SER A 100 30.34 4.24 -0.62
CA SER A 100 29.49 4.65 -1.73
C SER A 100 28.80 5.97 -1.39
N HIS A 101 29.05 7.00 -2.20
CA HIS A 101 28.40 8.29 -2.11
C HIS A 101 27.23 8.37 -3.08
N TYR A 102 26.06 8.73 -2.57
CA TYR A 102 24.84 8.88 -3.35
C TYR A 102 24.48 10.35 -3.46
N SER A 103 24.29 10.84 -4.68
CA SER A 103 23.81 12.20 -4.94
C SER A 103 22.55 12.15 -5.80
N ILE A 104 21.49 12.86 -5.40
CA ILE A 104 20.25 12.94 -6.17
C ILE A 104 20.55 13.66 -7.49
N ALA A 105 20.44 12.94 -8.60
CA ALA A 105 20.60 13.47 -9.95
C ALA A 105 19.25 13.99 -10.48
N TYR A 106 18.19 13.24 -10.22
CA TYR A 106 16.82 13.61 -10.58
C TYR A 106 15.85 13.23 -9.48
N GLU A 107 14.84 14.07 -9.28
CA GLU A 107 13.70 13.80 -8.40
C GLU A 107 12.41 14.13 -9.17
N MET A 108 11.41 13.28 -9.00
CA MET A 108 10.03 13.59 -9.34
C MET A 108 9.15 13.41 -8.11
N PHE A 109 8.37 14.43 -7.77
CA PHE A 109 7.45 14.42 -6.63
C PHE A 109 6.02 14.56 -7.11
N SER A 110 5.21 13.53 -6.85
CA SER A 110 3.78 13.51 -7.13
C SER A 110 3.00 13.46 -5.81
N VAL A 111 1.91 14.22 -5.76
CA VAL A 111 1.06 14.30 -4.59
C VAL A 111 -0.39 14.14 -5.02
N SER A 112 -1.15 13.37 -4.25
CA SER A 112 -2.58 13.18 -4.42
C SER A 112 -3.28 13.17 -3.06
N PHE A 113 -4.61 13.25 -3.08
CA PHE A 113 -5.38 13.01 -1.86
C PHE A 113 -5.20 11.57 -1.40
N ALA A 114 -5.01 11.37 -0.10
CA ALA A 114 -5.04 10.05 0.51
C ALA A 114 -6.48 9.52 0.57
N SER A 115 -6.67 8.21 0.36
CA SER A 115 -7.99 7.59 0.55
C SER A 115 -8.37 7.55 2.04
N PRO A 116 -9.67 7.54 2.38
CA PRO A 116 -10.10 7.42 3.77
C PRO A 116 -9.52 6.18 4.49
N GLU A 117 -9.33 5.07 3.77
CA GLU A 117 -8.70 3.84 4.27
C GLU A 117 -7.23 4.06 4.64
N LYS A 118 -6.44 4.67 3.73
CA LYS A 118 -5.04 5.01 4.00
C LYS A 118 -4.90 5.99 5.16
N ILE A 119 -5.77 7.00 5.24
CA ILE A 119 -5.78 7.95 6.36
C ILE A 119 -6.05 7.23 7.67
N LYS A 120 -7.09 6.38 7.70
CA LYS A 120 -7.46 5.62 8.90
C LYS A 120 -6.29 4.80 9.42
N ASN A 121 -5.51 4.18 8.54
CA ASN A 121 -4.39 3.31 8.90
C ASN A 121 -3.05 4.05 9.16
N SER A 122 -2.97 5.33 8.81
CA SER A 122 -1.79 6.17 9.05
C SER A 122 -1.76 6.70 10.48
N PHE A 123 -0.56 7.01 10.97
CA PHE A 123 -0.28 7.62 12.27
C PHE A 123 -0.77 6.82 13.50
N GLN A 124 -1.14 5.55 13.35
CA GLN A 124 -1.63 4.71 14.45
C GLN A 124 -0.54 4.29 15.45
N THR A 125 -0.95 4.05 16.70
CA THR A 125 -0.13 3.47 17.78
C THR A 125 -0.99 2.47 18.57
N PRO A 126 -0.52 1.25 18.91
CA PRO A 126 0.79 0.65 18.59
C PRO A 126 0.90 0.21 17.12
N ILE A 127 2.12 -0.10 16.70
CA ILE A 127 2.47 -0.53 15.35
C ILE A 127 1.68 -1.80 14.99
N ARG A 128 0.83 -1.76 13.95
CA ARG A 128 0.18 -2.98 13.42
C ARG A 128 1.17 -3.92 12.70
N HIS A 129 2.36 -3.43 12.34
CA HIS A 129 3.41 -4.14 11.59
C HIS A 129 4.30 -5.05 12.43
N LEU A 130 3.75 -6.17 12.93
CA LEU A 130 4.61 -7.31 13.30
C LEU A 130 4.22 -8.62 12.61
N ASN A 131 3.10 -8.67 11.87
CA ASN A 131 2.75 -9.83 11.06
C ASN A 131 3.07 -9.57 9.59
N GLN A 132 3.99 -10.34 9.02
CA GLN A 132 4.24 -10.40 7.57
C GLN A 132 3.00 -10.79 6.75
N LEU A 133 1.95 -11.29 7.41
CA LEU A 133 0.68 -11.72 6.81
C LEU A 133 -0.45 -10.69 6.94
N SER A 134 -0.23 -9.56 7.62
CA SER A 134 -1.22 -8.48 7.63
C SER A 134 -0.89 -7.50 6.51
N LEU A 135 -1.69 -7.53 5.44
CA LEU A 135 -1.55 -6.55 4.36
C LEU A 135 -2.06 -5.18 4.83
N ILE A 136 -1.30 -4.15 4.49
CA ILE A 136 -1.64 -2.77 4.74
C ILE A 136 -2.38 -2.29 3.50
N ASP A 137 -3.67 -1.99 3.62
CA ASP A 137 -4.49 -1.53 2.49
C ASP A 137 -4.40 -2.48 1.26
N PRO A 138 -4.76 -3.76 1.42
CA PRO A 138 -4.64 -4.73 0.34
C PRO A 138 -5.43 -4.29 -0.89
N GLU A 139 -4.81 -4.42 -2.07
CA GLU A 139 -5.48 -4.17 -3.34
C GLU A 139 -6.63 -5.16 -3.53
N LYS A 140 -7.48 -4.93 -4.54
CA LYS A 140 -8.64 -5.82 -4.76
C LYS A 140 -8.17 -7.26 -5.00
N GLU A 141 -7.10 -7.40 -5.76
CA GLU A 141 -6.44 -8.66 -6.08
C GLU A 141 -5.93 -9.36 -4.81
N ASP A 142 -5.29 -8.62 -3.91
CA ASP A 142 -4.82 -9.13 -2.61
C ASP A 142 -5.99 -9.59 -1.72
N LYS A 143 -7.05 -8.79 -1.67
CA LYS A 143 -8.29 -9.11 -0.93
C LYS A 143 -8.90 -10.41 -1.46
N ASP A 144 -8.95 -10.59 -2.77
CA ASP A 144 -9.46 -11.79 -3.41
C ASP A 144 -8.58 -13.03 -3.09
N ILE A 145 -7.24 -12.89 -3.08
CA ILE A 145 -6.31 -13.96 -2.71
C ILE A 145 -6.50 -14.36 -1.23
N ILE A 146 -6.51 -13.39 -0.31
CA ILE A 146 -6.67 -13.66 1.13
C ILE A 146 -8.03 -14.30 1.41
N ARG A 147 -9.10 -13.81 0.79
CA ARG A 147 -10.43 -14.41 0.90
C ARG A 147 -10.41 -15.85 0.41
N GLY A 148 -9.81 -16.12 -0.75
CA GLY A 148 -9.68 -17.47 -1.29
C GLY A 148 -8.95 -18.41 -0.34
N ALA A 149 -7.81 -17.99 0.20
CA ALA A 149 -7.04 -18.77 1.17
C ALA A 149 -7.83 -19.03 2.47
N PHE A 150 -8.49 -18.01 3.01
CA PHE A 150 -9.29 -18.14 4.24
C PHE A 150 -10.50 -19.06 4.04
N THR A 151 -11.23 -18.91 2.93
CA THR A 151 -12.34 -19.79 2.56
C THR A 151 -11.86 -21.23 2.41
N HIS A 152 -10.73 -21.47 1.76
CA HIS A 152 -10.17 -22.82 1.59
C HIS A 152 -9.81 -23.49 2.92
N ILE A 153 -9.25 -22.74 3.88
CA ILE A 153 -8.87 -23.27 5.20
C ILE A 153 -10.10 -23.53 6.08
N THR A 154 -11.05 -22.60 6.09
CA THR A 154 -12.19 -22.61 7.03
C THR A 154 -13.43 -23.29 6.50
N GLN A 155 -13.51 -23.50 5.18
CA GLN A 155 -14.70 -24.00 4.47
C GLN A 155 -15.95 -23.11 4.66
N LEU A 156 -15.78 -21.87 5.14
CA LEU A 156 -16.87 -20.91 5.26
C LEU A 156 -17.32 -20.40 3.88
N LYS A 157 -18.57 -19.97 3.78
CA LYS A 157 -19.06 -19.25 2.59
C LYS A 157 -18.27 -17.95 2.37
N ASN A 158 -18.11 -17.56 1.11
CA ASN A 158 -17.35 -16.35 0.74
C ASN A 158 -17.84 -15.08 1.43
N SER A 159 -19.16 -14.91 1.62
CA SER A 159 -19.74 -13.76 2.31
C SER A 159 -19.31 -13.69 3.78
N GLU A 160 -19.22 -14.85 4.44
CA GLU A 160 -18.85 -14.94 5.85
C GLU A 160 -17.35 -14.74 6.03
N ALA A 161 -16.55 -15.39 5.18
CA ALA A 161 -15.11 -15.19 5.10
C ALA A 161 -14.75 -13.70 4.91
N GLU A 162 -15.42 -13.02 3.97
CA GLU A 162 -15.16 -11.61 3.67
C GLU A 162 -15.52 -10.68 4.84
N SER A 163 -16.71 -10.85 5.44
CA SER A 163 -17.14 -10.09 6.61
C SER A 163 -16.14 -10.21 7.77
N ARG A 164 -15.66 -11.44 8.01
CA ARG A 164 -14.70 -11.75 9.08
C ARG A 164 -13.34 -11.12 8.81
N LEU A 165 -12.82 -11.25 7.60
CA LEU A 165 -11.56 -10.64 7.20
C LEU A 165 -11.63 -9.11 7.29
N GLN A 166 -12.73 -8.49 6.85
CA GLN A 166 -12.92 -7.04 6.98
C GLN A 166 -12.90 -6.59 8.44
N ARG A 167 -13.59 -7.31 9.34
CA ARG A 167 -13.60 -6.99 10.78
C ARG A 167 -12.20 -7.06 11.40
N HIS A 168 -11.35 -7.95 10.90
CA HIS A 168 -9.95 -8.10 11.33
C HIS A 168 -8.96 -7.29 10.50
N SER A 169 -9.41 -6.29 9.73
CA SER A 169 -8.55 -5.46 8.88
C SER A 169 -7.66 -6.30 7.95
N TRP A 170 -8.22 -7.37 7.39
CA TRP A 170 -7.56 -8.33 6.49
C TRP A 170 -6.34 -9.04 7.11
N ASP A 171 -6.25 -9.10 8.44
CA ASP A 171 -5.25 -9.90 9.16
C ASP A 171 -5.69 -11.37 9.20
N LEU A 172 -5.16 -12.16 8.26
CA LEU A 172 -5.50 -13.57 8.08
C LEU A 172 -5.27 -14.38 9.37
N ARG A 173 -4.19 -14.10 10.12
CA ARG A 173 -3.85 -14.83 11.35
C ARG A 173 -4.87 -14.56 12.45
N LYS A 174 -5.25 -13.29 12.65
CA LYS A 174 -6.26 -12.94 13.67
C LYS A 174 -7.62 -13.52 13.32
N ALA A 175 -8.02 -13.42 12.06
CA ALA A 175 -9.28 -13.99 11.58
C ALA A 175 -9.33 -15.52 11.79
N LEU A 176 -8.22 -16.22 11.52
CA LEU A 176 -8.12 -17.68 11.75
C LEU A 176 -8.10 -18.04 13.22
N SER A 177 -7.41 -17.25 14.06
CA SER A 177 -7.32 -17.51 15.51
C SER A 177 -8.69 -17.42 16.17
N GLU A 178 -9.49 -16.41 15.79
CA GLU A 178 -10.85 -16.26 16.31
C GLU A 178 -11.80 -17.30 15.70
N PHE A 179 -11.64 -17.67 14.42
CA PHE A 179 -12.40 -18.77 13.83
C PHE A 179 -12.15 -20.09 14.57
N ALA A 180 -10.88 -20.43 14.82
CA ALA A 180 -10.52 -21.66 15.54
C ALA A 180 -11.08 -21.67 16.97
N TYR A 181 -11.10 -20.51 17.64
CA TYR A 181 -11.75 -20.37 18.93
C TYR A 181 -13.25 -20.62 18.83
N GLU A 182 -13.95 -20.00 17.89
CA GLU A 182 -15.40 -20.16 17.76
C GLU A 182 -15.80 -21.57 17.33
N TYR A 183 -15.00 -22.20 16.46
CA TYR A 183 -15.23 -23.55 15.98
C TYR A 183 -15.09 -24.57 17.11
N LYS A 184 -14.08 -24.38 17.97
CA LYS A 184 -13.87 -25.24 19.14
C LYS A 184 -14.98 -25.12 20.19
N ASN A 185 -15.67 -23.98 20.23
CA ASN A 185 -16.72 -23.70 21.22
C ASN A 185 -18.14 -23.86 20.64
N ASP A 186 -18.28 -24.43 19.44
CA ASP A 186 -19.58 -24.71 18.80
C ASP A 186 -20.46 -23.46 18.58
N PHE A 187 -19.83 -22.31 18.30
CA PHE A 187 -20.55 -21.06 18.03
C PHE A 187 -21.05 -20.93 16.58
N PHE A 188 -20.78 -21.91 15.72
CA PHE A 188 -21.19 -21.86 14.31
C PHE A 188 -22.48 -22.63 14.05
N ASN A 189 -23.32 -22.05 13.20
CA ASN A 189 -24.41 -22.78 12.57
C ASN A 189 -23.89 -23.43 11.27
N ASP A 190 -24.36 -24.64 10.96
CA ASP A 190 -23.95 -25.38 9.74
C ASP A 190 -24.19 -24.59 8.44
N GLU A 191 -25.14 -23.65 8.44
CA GLU A 191 -25.43 -22.78 7.29
C GLU A 191 -24.29 -21.82 6.94
N CYS A 192 -23.33 -21.58 7.84
CA CYS A 192 -22.18 -20.72 7.59
C CYS A 192 -21.13 -21.38 6.68
N PHE A 193 -21.15 -22.71 6.59
CA PHE A 193 -20.19 -23.49 5.81
C PHE A 193 -20.67 -23.74 4.38
N MET A 194 -19.71 -23.97 3.49
CA MET A 194 -19.99 -24.49 2.16
C MET A 194 -20.70 -25.84 2.30
N LYS A 195 -21.71 -26.09 1.48
CA LYS A 195 -22.33 -27.42 1.42
C LYS A 195 -21.26 -28.39 0.92
N SER A 196 -21.07 -29.49 1.63
CA SER A 196 -20.22 -30.58 1.19
C SER A 196 -20.85 -31.17 -0.07
N ASP A 197 -20.32 -30.83 -1.25
CA ASP A 197 -20.62 -31.59 -2.45
C ASP A 197 -19.94 -32.95 -2.30
N LEU A 198 -20.64 -33.88 -1.66
CA LEU A 198 -20.24 -35.29 -1.48
C LEU A 198 -20.31 -36.08 -2.80
N SER A 199 -20.43 -35.42 -3.96
CA SER A 199 -20.50 -36.08 -5.27
C SER A 199 -19.20 -36.75 -5.71
N ASP A 200 -18.06 -36.44 -5.07
CA ASP A 200 -16.75 -36.95 -5.49
C ASP A 200 -16.25 -38.18 -4.70
N LEU A 201 -16.99 -38.66 -3.70
CA LEU A 201 -16.60 -39.85 -2.91
C LEU A 201 -17.30 -41.15 -3.33
N SER A 202 -18.29 -41.11 -4.23
CA SER A 202 -18.97 -42.33 -4.70
C SER A 202 -18.21 -43.09 -5.79
N SER A 203 -17.05 -42.60 -6.25
CA SER A 203 -16.27 -43.21 -7.34
C SER A 203 -15.15 -44.13 -6.87
N VAL A 204 -14.97 -44.32 -5.54
CA VAL A 204 -13.83 -45.05 -4.97
C VAL A 204 -14.22 -46.40 -4.33
N LEU A 205 -15.51 -46.76 -4.26
CA LEU A 205 -15.95 -48.00 -3.60
C LEU A 205 -16.45 -49.12 -4.51
N ASP A 206 -16.42 -48.95 -5.83
CA ASP A 206 -16.75 -50.03 -6.77
C ASP A 206 -15.47 -50.60 -7.40
N VAL A 207 -14.72 -51.38 -6.62
CA VAL A 207 -13.85 -52.43 -7.19
C VAL A 207 -14.05 -53.70 -6.36
N ASP A 208 -14.64 -54.66 -7.04
CA ASP A 208 -15.25 -55.88 -6.52
C ASP A 208 -14.32 -56.81 -5.73
N GLU A 209 -14.84 -57.33 -4.61
CA GLU A 209 -14.54 -58.68 -4.13
C GLU A 209 -15.11 -59.68 -5.15
N ILE A 210 -14.26 -60.43 -5.89
CA ILE A 210 -14.61 -61.78 -6.33
C ILE A 210 -13.34 -62.65 -6.30
N ASP A 211 -13.48 -63.80 -5.63
CA ASP A 211 -12.57 -64.96 -5.51
C ASP A 211 -11.96 -65.46 -6.83
#